data_AF-A0A3M5T0G7-F1
#
_entry.id   AF-A0A3M5T0G7-F1
#
_cell.length_a   1.000
_cell.length_b   1.000
_cell.length_c   1.000
_cell.angle_alpha   90.00
_cell.angle_beta   90.00
_cell.angle_gamma   90.00
#
_symmetry.space_group_name_H-M   'P 1'
#
loop_
_entity.id
_entity.type
_entity.pdbx_description
1 polymer ?
#
loop_
_entity_poly.entity_id
_entity_poly.type
_entity_poly.pdbx_seq_one_letter_code
_entity_poly.pdbx_strand_id
1 'polypeptide(L)'
;MHLFHFTFFKVKLPMKDTPPKAPPLYPKSHLLAASGIAALLSLALLVFPSSEVEAKRTNLALDLEMPDQDVQDQDAAKDTQATPETTESPFAQIDNADDQAQDTAAAQPEAEKPAPAAAKDPNHREVTVSKGDTLSTLFEKVGLPASTVHEVLASDKQAKQFSKLQNGQTLQFELSPDGQLKQLHTKLSELETISLSKSASGFVFNREISKPNVRNAYVHGVINSSLSQSAQRAGLTHTMTMDMANIFGYDIDFAQDIRKGDEFDVVYEQKVVNGKNVGTGNILSARFTNRGKTYTAVRYTSKQGTTNYYTADGNSMRKAFIRTPVDFARISSMFSMGRKHPILNKIRAHKGVDYAAPRGTPIKATGDGKVLLAGRRGGYGNTVIIQHGDTYRTLYGHMQGFAKGVQTGGTVKQGQVIGYIGTTGLSTGPHLHYEFQVNGVHVDPLGQKLPMADPIAKSEKQRFMQQSQPLMARMDQEKATTLASNKR
;
A
#
# COMPACT_ATOMS: atom_id res chain seq x y z
N MET A 1 -14.95 -18.61 -88.19
CA MET A 1 -15.68 -17.43 -88.71
C MET A 1 -15.09 -16.18 -88.09
N HIS A 2 -14.52 -15.35 -88.95
CA HIS A 2 -14.17 -13.92 -88.85
C HIS A 2 -13.15 -13.41 -87.81
N LEU A 3 -11.91 -13.44 -88.28
CA LEU A 3 -10.77 -12.55 -88.02
C LEU A 3 -10.96 -11.21 -88.79
N PHE A 4 -10.50 -10.06 -88.27
CA PHE A 4 -9.93 -8.86 -88.98
C PHE A 4 -9.75 -7.72 -87.93
N HIS A 5 -8.54 -7.38 -87.46
CA HIS A 5 -7.53 -6.43 -87.98
C HIS A 5 -8.02 -4.99 -88.22
N PHE A 6 -7.45 -3.99 -87.53
CA PHE A 6 -6.93 -2.71 -88.06
C PHE A 6 -6.20 -1.88 -86.98
N THR A 7 -5.48 -0.85 -87.42
CA THR A 7 -4.07 -0.61 -87.10
C THR A 7 -3.75 0.86 -86.78
N PHE A 8 -2.62 1.07 -86.07
CA PHE A 8 -1.72 2.26 -85.99
C PHE A 8 -2.26 3.66 -85.63
N PHE A 9 -1.61 4.30 -84.64
CA PHE A 9 -0.58 5.32 -84.93
C PHE A 9 0.31 5.60 -83.71
N LYS A 10 1.61 5.74 -83.98
CA LYS A 10 2.68 6.04 -83.02
C LYS A 10 3.00 7.53 -83.16
N VAL A 11 2.85 8.31 -82.09
CA VAL A 11 3.44 9.65 -81.98
C VAL A 11 4.27 9.68 -80.71
N LYS A 12 5.53 10.04 -80.87
CA LYS A 12 6.58 10.15 -79.87
C LYS A 12 6.98 11.62 -79.78
N LEU A 13 7.22 12.12 -78.56
CA LEU A 13 8.17 13.18 -78.12
C LEU A 13 7.61 13.88 -76.84
N PRO A 14 8.42 14.56 -76.01
CA PRO A 14 9.59 14.05 -75.26
C PRO A 14 9.60 14.56 -73.79
N MET A 15 10.71 14.28 -73.10
CA MET A 15 11.28 14.95 -71.92
C MET A 15 11.11 14.26 -70.55
N LYS A 16 12.25 13.76 -70.08
CA LYS A 16 12.57 13.47 -68.69
C LYS A 16 12.70 14.78 -67.94
N ASP A 17 11.84 15.01 -66.96
CA ASP A 17 12.16 15.88 -65.82
C ASP A 17 12.11 15.02 -64.55
N THR A 18 13.26 14.89 -63.91
CA THR A 18 13.39 14.21 -62.61
C THR A 18 13.02 15.23 -61.53
N PRO A 19 12.19 14.91 -60.53
CA PRO A 19 11.88 15.86 -59.46
C PRO A 19 13.13 16.21 -58.66
N PRO A 20 13.27 17.46 -58.15
CA PRO A 20 14.46 17.88 -57.43
C PRO A 20 14.62 17.12 -56.11
N LYS A 21 15.83 16.63 -55.87
CA LYS A 21 16.24 15.92 -54.65
C LYS A 21 16.13 16.86 -53.46
N ALA A 22 15.40 16.46 -52.41
CA ALA A 22 15.25 17.24 -51.19
C ALA A 22 16.64 17.58 -50.57
N PRO A 23 16.82 18.81 -50.04
CA PRO A 23 18.10 19.18 -49.44
C PRO A 23 18.38 18.33 -48.19
N PRO A 24 19.65 18.02 -47.91
CA PRO A 24 20.02 17.22 -46.75
C PRO A 24 19.62 17.92 -45.44
N LEU A 25 19.09 17.12 -44.49
CA LEU A 25 18.59 17.56 -43.18
C LEU A 25 19.62 18.30 -42.31
N TYR A 26 20.93 18.23 -42.65
CA TYR A 26 21.99 18.90 -41.92
C TYR A 26 23.06 19.47 -42.86
N PRO A 27 23.62 20.66 -42.58
CA PRO A 27 24.75 21.22 -43.33
C PRO A 27 25.98 20.30 -43.22
N LYS A 28 26.77 20.19 -44.31
CA LYS A 28 27.95 19.32 -44.39
C LYS A 28 28.99 19.58 -43.27
N SER A 29 29.02 20.79 -42.72
CA SER A 29 29.85 21.16 -41.58
C SER A 29 29.49 20.42 -40.29
N HIS A 30 28.21 20.14 -40.05
CA HIS A 30 27.78 19.39 -38.85
C HIS A 30 28.09 17.89 -38.96
N LEU A 31 28.03 17.32 -40.17
CA LEU A 31 28.43 15.93 -40.41
C LEU A 31 29.94 15.73 -40.20
N LEU A 32 30.76 16.69 -40.65
CA LEU A 32 32.21 16.68 -40.42
C LEU A 32 32.59 16.88 -38.95
N ALA A 33 31.86 17.73 -38.23
CA ALA A 33 32.08 17.93 -36.79
C ALA A 33 31.70 16.67 -35.98
N ALA A 34 30.58 16.03 -36.32
CA ALA A 34 30.14 14.81 -35.65
C ALA A 34 31.10 13.62 -35.89
N SER A 35 31.63 13.46 -37.10
CA SER A 35 32.62 12.42 -37.39
C SER A 35 33.95 12.68 -36.70
N GLY A 36 34.39 13.94 -36.60
CA GLY A 36 35.59 14.31 -35.84
C GLY A 36 35.49 13.99 -34.34
N ILE A 37 34.35 14.29 -33.72
CA ILE A 37 34.10 14.00 -32.29
C ILE A 37 34.06 12.49 -32.04
N ALA A 38 33.41 11.72 -32.93
CA ALA A 38 33.35 10.27 -32.80
C ALA A 38 34.74 9.62 -32.93
N ALA A 39 35.58 10.12 -33.85
CA ALA A 39 36.96 9.63 -34.00
C ALA A 39 37.82 9.94 -32.76
N LEU A 40 37.69 11.13 -32.18
CA LEU A 40 38.41 11.51 -30.96
C LEU A 40 37.97 10.69 -29.74
N LEU A 41 36.67 10.42 -29.58
CA LEU A 41 36.16 9.56 -28.50
C LEU A 41 36.63 8.11 -28.65
N SER A 42 36.69 7.60 -29.88
CA SER A 42 37.16 6.24 -30.17
C SER A 42 38.67 6.11 -29.89
N LEU A 43 39.44 7.14 -30.23
CA LEU A 43 40.88 7.18 -29.94
C LEU A 43 41.15 7.32 -28.43
N ALA A 44 40.35 8.10 -27.72
CA ALA A 44 40.45 8.22 -26.26
C ALA A 44 40.22 6.86 -25.57
N LEU A 45 39.21 6.10 -26.01
CA LEU A 45 38.93 4.76 -25.46
C LEU A 45 40.03 3.72 -25.74
N LEU A 46 40.86 3.93 -26.76
CA LEU A 46 42.01 3.05 -27.05
C LEU A 46 43.28 3.39 -26.26
N VAL A 47 43.41 4.63 -25.77
CA VAL A 47 44.63 5.11 -25.09
C VAL A 47 44.53 4.99 -23.57
N PHE A 48 43.32 4.91 -23.00
CA PHE A 48 43.15 4.67 -21.57
C PHE A 48 43.16 3.15 -21.26
N PRO A 49 44.14 2.64 -20.49
CA PRO A 49 44.13 1.24 -20.08
C PRO A 49 42.93 0.99 -19.15
N SER A 50 42.13 -0.02 -19.47
CA SER A 50 41.09 -0.51 -18.58
C SER A 50 41.74 -1.09 -17.33
N SER A 51 41.35 -0.62 -16.14
CA SER A 51 41.73 -1.27 -14.89
C SER A 51 41.20 -2.70 -14.87
N GLU A 52 42.08 -3.67 -14.57
CA GLU A 52 41.64 -5.03 -14.28
C GLU A 52 40.73 -5.02 -13.05
N VAL A 53 39.49 -5.46 -13.22
CA VAL A 53 38.55 -5.67 -12.12
C VAL A 53 38.63 -7.14 -11.73
N GLU A 54 39.47 -7.43 -10.75
CA GLU A 54 39.51 -8.73 -10.08
C GLU A 54 38.35 -8.80 -9.07
N ALA A 55 37.39 -9.70 -9.29
CA ALA A 55 36.26 -9.91 -8.39
C ALA A 55 36.71 -10.67 -7.13
N LYS A 56 37.25 -9.98 -6.13
CA LYS A 56 37.43 -10.56 -4.78
C LYS A 56 36.09 -10.64 -4.07
N ARG A 57 35.58 -11.87 -3.91
CA ARG A 57 34.52 -12.20 -2.94
C ARG A 57 34.97 -11.77 -1.56
N THR A 58 34.37 -10.72 -1.02
CA THR A 58 34.52 -10.31 0.37
C THR A 58 33.59 -11.19 1.21
N ASN A 59 34.14 -12.26 1.81
CA ASN A 59 33.49 -12.94 2.91
C ASN A 59 33.79 -12.13 4.18
N LEU A 60 32.78 -11.46 4.72
CA LEU A 60 32.88 -10.81 6.02
C LEU A 60 32.60 -11.88 7.09
N ALA A 61 33.66 -12.45 7.66
CA ALA A 61 33.56 -13.16 8.92
C ALA A 61 33.48 -12.11 10.03
N LEU A 62 32.33 -12.02 10.71
CA LEU A 62 32.23 -11.27 11.96
C LEU A 62 32.85 -12.14 13.05
N ASP A 63 34.11 -11.87 13.39
CA ASP A 63 34.67 -12.23 14.69
C ASP A 63 34.24 -11.15 15.68
N LEU A 64 33.43 -11.55 16.66
CA LEU A 64 33.07 -10.72 17.81
C LEU A 64 34.12 -10.97 18.90
N GLU A 65 35.26 -10.26 18.79
CA GLU A 65 36.16 -10.07 19.93
C GLU A 65 35.46 -9.19 20.96
N MET A 66 35.14 -9.78 22.11
CA MET A 66 34.73 -9.04 23.29
C MET A 66 35.98 -8.37 23.89
N PRO A 67 35.94 -7.08 24.24
CA PRO A 67 37.02 -6.48 25.00
C PRO A 67 36.99 -7.01 26.44
N ASP A 68 38.07 -7.68 26.83
CA ASP A 68 38.43 -7.93 28.24
C ASP A 68 38.42 -6.58 28.99
N GLN A 69 37.56 -6.48 30.00
CA GLN A 69 37.71 -5.46 31.04
C GLN A 69 38.46 -6.08 32.20
N ASP A 70 39.62 -5.47 32.49
CA ASP A 70 40.43 -5.70 33.66
C ASP A 70 39.59 -5.65 34.95
N VAL A 71 39.62 -6.78 35.66
CA VAL A 71 39.17 -6.91 37.04
C VAL A 71 40.28 -6.37 37.94
N GLN A 72 39.99 -5.30 38.67
CA GLN A 72 40.63 -5.01 39.96
C GLN A 72 39.53 -5.02 41.00
N ASP A 73 39.40 -6.13 41.72
CA ASP A 73 38.73 -6.17 43.01
C ASP A 73 39.74 -6.60 44.08
N GLN A 74 39.82 -5.78 45.12
CA GLN A 74 40.49 -6.09 46.38
C GLN A 74 39.60 -7.01 47.21
N ASP A 75 40.26 -7.99 47.82
CA ASP A 75 39.71 -8.91 48.83
C ASP A 75 38.93 -8.21 49.95
N ALA A 76 37.78 -8.78 50.34
CA ALA A 76 37.59 -9.33 51.69
C ALA A 76 36.19 -9.96 51.90
N ALA A 77 36.20 -11.30 52.00
CA ALA A 77 35.53 -12.12 53.02
C ALA A 77 34.00 -12.06 53.24
N LYS A 78 33.29 -13.15 52.89
CA LYS A 78 32.89 -14.23 53.84
C LYS A 78 31.93 -15.23 53.19
N ASP A 79 32.16 -16.50 53.50
CA ASP A 79 31.34 -17.68 53.20
C ASP A 79 29.85 -17.53 53.54
N THR A 80 28.97 -18.12 52.72
CA THR A 80 28.13 -19.29 53.09
C THR A 80 27.34 -19.79 51.87
N GLN A 81 27.38 -21.12 51.66
CA GLN A 81 26.64 -21.89 50.66
C GLN A 81 25.11 -21.80 50.84
N ALA A 82 24.37 -21.65 49.74
CA ALA A 82 23.05 -22.26 49.56
C ALA A 82 22.60 -22.26 48.09
N THR A 83 22.13 -23.42 47.65
CA THR A 83 21.43 -23.78 46.41
C THR A 83 20.25 -22.85 46.07
N PRO A 84 19.92 -22.64 44.78
CA PRO A 84 18.79 -21.80 44.38
C PRO A 84 17.46 -22.57 44.39
N GLU A 85 16.58 -22.18 45.31
CA GLU A 85 15.14 -22.44 45.20
C GLU A 85 14.48 -21.40 44.29
N THR A 86 13.65 -21.90 43.39
CA THR A 86 12.72 -21.17 42.54
C THR A 86 11.57 -20.60 43.37
N THR A 87 11.56 -19.29 43.61
CA THR A 87 10.36 -18.58 44.09
C THR A 87 9.57 -18.01 42.93
N GLU A 88 8.37 -18.57 42.77
CA GLU A 88 7.28 -18.09 41.93
C GLU A 88 6.70 -16.75 42.42
N SER A 89 6.06 -16.09 41.46
CA SER A 89 5.48 -14.75 41.53
C SER A 89 4.24 -14.66 42.44
N PRO A 90 4.05 -13.55 43.18
CA PRO A 90 2.96 -13.40 44.15
C PRO A 90 1.73 -12.71 43.53
N PHE A 91 0.68 -13.47 43.24
CA PHE A 91 -0.69 -12.92 43.17
C PHE A 91 -1.69 -13.99 43.65
N ALA A 92 -1.89 -14.03 44.98
CA ALA A 92 -3.04 -14.67 45.60
C ALA A 92 -3.95 -13.58 46.20
N GLN A 93 -5.24 -13.84 46.06
CA GLN A 93 -6.37 -12.94 46.25
C GLN A 93 -6.69 -12.70 47.72
N ILE A 94 -7.45 -11.63 47.94
CA ILE A 94 -7.93 -11.12 49.22
C ILE A 94 -9.19 -11.89 49.63
N ASP A 95 -9.22 -12.34 50.88
CA ASP A 95 -10.35 -12.94 51.59
C ASP A 95 -11.49 -11.94 51.85
N ASN A 96 -12.72 -12.45 51.94
CA ASN A 96 -13.65 -12.09 53.01
C ASN A 96 -14.67 -13.23 53.23
N ALA A 97 -14.74 -13.65 54.49
CA ALA A 97 -15.71 -14.54 55.16
C ALA A 97 -17.10 -13.87 55.28
N ASP A 98 -18.23 -14.46 55.70
CA ASP A 98 -18.67 -15.73 56.29
C ASP A 98 -20.21 -15.79 56.00
N ASP A 99 -20.83 -16.96 55.84
CA ASP A 99 -21.86 -17.45 56.79
C ASP A 99 -22.54 -18.79 56.36
N GLN A 100 -22.63 -19.66 57.36
CA GLN A 100 -23.55 -20.77 57.62
C GLN A 100 -23.50 -22.09 56.82
N ALA A 101 -23.17 -23.13 57.60
CA ALA A 101 -23.22 -24.54 57.30
C ALA A 101 -24.65 -25.09 57.18
N GLN A 102 -24.84 -26.02 56.23
CA GLN A 102 -25.72 -27.16 56.41
C GLN A 102 -25.13 -28.40 55.74
N ASP A 103 -25.11 -29.45 56.56
CA ASP A 103 -24.58 -30.78 56.40
C ASP A 103 -25.30 -31.56 55.28
N THR A 104 -24.57 -32.07 54.28
CA THR A 104 -25.03 -33.21 53.46
C THR A 104 -23.84 -33.98 52.90
N ALA A 105 -23.65 -35.17 53.47
CA ALA A 105 -23.12 -36.42 52.91
C ALA A 105 -22.18 -36.36 51.68
N ALA A 106 -20.97 -36.89 51.92
CA ALA A 106 -19.91 -37.16 50.97
C ALA A 106 -20.33 -37.94 49.71
N ALA A 107 -20.01 -37.37 48.56
CA ALA A 107 -19.66 -38.09 47.34
C ALA A 107 -18.34 -37.52 46.83
N GLN A 108 -17.26 -38.31 46.92
CA GLN A 108 -15.98 -37.99 46.30
C GLN A 108 -16.17 -37.88 44.78
N PRO A 109 -15.70 -36.81 44.13
CA PRO A 109 -15.55 -36.81 42.68
C PRO A 109 -14.44 -37.82 42.33
N GLU A 110 -14.86 -38.87 41.65
CA GLU A 110 -14.00 -39.84 40.99
C GLU A 110 -13.01 -39.07 40.10
N ALA A 111 -11.71 -39.23 40.35
CA ALA A 111 -10.67 -38.60 39.57
C ALA A 111 -10.81 -39.02 38.10
N GLU A 112 -11.25 -38.08 37.26
CA GLU A 112 -11.29 -38.26 35.81
C GLU A 112 -9.87 -38.56 35.33
N LYS A 113 -9.67 -39.82 34.92
CA LYS A 113 -8.50 -40.24 34.14
C LYS A 113 -8.33 -39.26 32.97
N PRO A 114 -7.12 -38.73 32.71
CA PRO A 114 -6.89 -37.96 31.50
C PRO A 114 -7.27 -38.83 30.30
N ALA A 115 -8.19 -38.30 29.48
CA ALA A 115 -8.61 -38.93 28.23
C ALA A 115 -7.36 -39.29 27.39
N PRO A 116 -7.27 -40.51 26.84
CA PRO A 116 -6.15 -40.87 25.97
C PRO A 116 -6.09 -39.89 24.80
N ALA A 117 -4.90 -39.33 24.54
CA ALA A 117 -4.65 -38.57 23.32
C ALA A 117 -5.14 -39.38 22.12
N ALA A 118 -6.08 -38.81 21.36
CA ALA A 118 -6.67 -39.46 20.20
C ALA A 118 -5.58 -40.05 19.30
N ALA A 119 -5.65 -41.35 19.04
CA ALA A 119 -4.76 -42.01 18.10
C ALA A 119 -4.87 -41.28 16.75
N LYS A 120 -3.76 -40.75 16.24
CA LYS A 120 -3.71 -40.11 14.93
C LYS A 120 -4.19 -41.14 13.89
N ASP A 121 -5.22 -40.81 13.13
CA ASP A 121 -5.77 -41.65 12.07
C ASP A 121 -4.62 -42.16 11.17
N PRO A 122 -4.48 -43.49 10.96
CA PRO A 122 -3.40 -44.06 10.16
C PRO A 122 -3.41 -43.59 8.71
N ASN A 123 -4.47 -42.93 8.23
CA ASN A 123 -4.58 -42.36 6.90
C ASN A 123 -4.40 -40.83 6.86
N HIS A 124 -4.22 -40.17 8.01
CA HIS A 124 -3.89 -38.75 8.08
C HIS A 124 -2.38 -38.54 7.93
N ARG A 125 -1.97 -37.62 7.06
CA ARG A 125 -0.57 -37.22 6.86
C ARG A 125 -0.49 -35.70 6.90
N GLU A 126 0.54 -35.19 7.56
CA GLU A 126 0.79 -33.76 7.67
C GLU A 126 2.21 -33.47 7.19
N VAL A 127 2.35 -32.49 6.30
CA VAL A 127 3.65 -32.09 5.75
C VAL A 127 3.80 -30.58 5.79
N THR A 128 4.90 -30.11 6.36
CA THR A 128 5.27 -28.70 6.37
C THR A 128 6.16 -28.36 5.18
N VAL A 129 5.80 -27.30 4.48
CA VAL A 129 6.52 -26.76 3.31
C VAL A 129 7.86 -26.21 3.76
N SER A 130 8.92 -26.69 3.14
CA SER A 130 10.29 -26.20 3.29
C SER A 130 10.77 -25.47 2.03
N LYS A 131 11.91 -24.76 2.14
CA LYS A 131 12.52 -24.04 1.00
C LYS A 131 12.84 -25.02 -0.13
N GLY A 132 12.29 -24.75 -1.32
CA GLY A 132 12.49 -25.58 -2.52
C GLY A 132 11.42 -26.65 -2.74
N ASP A 133 10.50 -26.85 -1.80
CA ASP A 133 9.39 -27.78 -1.99
C ASP A 133 8.43 -27.30 -3.09
N THR A 134 7.96 -28.25 -3.88
CA THR A 134 6.86 -28.11 -4.84
C THR A 134 5.67 -28.96 -4.41
N LEU A 135 4.47 -28.70 -4.96
CA LEU A 135 3.29 -29.50 -4.63
C LEU A 135 3.51 -30.99 -4.97
N SER A 136 4.20 -31.30 -6.07
CA SER A 136 4.56 -32.67 -6.45
C SER A 136 5.46 -33.34 -5.43
N THR A 137 6.53 -32.67 -5.00
CA THR A 137 7.43 -33.24 -3.98
C THR A 137 6.74 -33.43 -2.63
N LEU A 138 5.73 -32.62 -2.30
CA LEU A 138 4.95 -32.79 -1.06
C LEU A 138 3.98 -33.97 -1.16
N PHE A 139 3.38 -34.22 -2.33
CA PHE A 139 2.55 -35.39 -2.59
C PHE A 139 3.38 -36.68 -2.54
N GLU A 140 4.57 -36.68 -3.12
CA GLU A 140 5.50 -37.81 -3.06
C GLU A 140 5.91 -38.15 -1.62
N LYS A 141 6.16 -37.15 -0.77
CA LYS A 141 6.46 -37.35 0.67
C LYS A 141 5.36 -38.08 1.44
N VAL A 142 4.11 -38.02 0.96
CA VAL A 142 2.97 -38.74 1.58
C VAL A 142 2.56 -39.99 0.80
N GLY A 143 3.36 -40.41 -0.20
CA GLY A 143 3.11 -41.61 -0.99
C GLY A 143 2.09 -41.43 -2.12
N LEU A 144 1.76 -40.20 -2.50
CA LEU A 144 0.86 -39.90 -3.62
C LEU A 144 1.65 -39.66 -4.91
N PRO A 145 1.21 -40.19 -6.06
CA PRO A 145 1.89 -40.00 -7.33
C PRO A 145 1.68 -38.58 -7.89
N ALA A 146 2.64 -38.13 -8.71
CA ALA A 146 2.57 -36.82 -9.37
C ALA A 146 1.33 -36.66 -10.28
N SER A 147 0.75 -37.75 -10.79
CA SER A 147 -0.50 -37.72 -11.56
C SER A 147 -1.69 -37.18 -10.74
N THR A 148 -1.73 -37.45 -9.43
CA THR A 148 -2.77 -36.93 -8.54
C THR A 148 -2.69 -35.41 -8.42
N VAL A 149 -1.49 -34.81 -8.48
CA VAL A 149 -1.34 -33.34 -8.48
C VAL A 149 -2.01 -32.73 -9.70
N HIS A 150 -1.83 -33.33 -10.87
CA HIS A 150 -2.47 -32.86 -12.10
C HIS A 150 -4.00 -32.97 -12.00
N GLU A 151 -4.52 -34.05 -11.44
CA GLU A 151 -5.96 -34.23 -11.23
C GLU A 151 -6.53 -33.16 -10.29
N VAL A 152 -5.87 -32.93 -9.15
CA VAL A 152 -6.24 -31.93 -8.14
C VAL A 152 -6.20 -30.51 -8.71
N LEU A 153 -5.18 -30.16 -9.48
CA LEU A 153 -5.05 -28.80 -10.05
C LEU A 153 -5.95 -28.57 -11.27
N ALA A 154 -6.37 -29.63 -11.96
CA ALA A 154 -7.29 -29.55 -13.10
C ALA A 154 -8.76 -29.50 -12.69
N SER A 155 -9.10 -30.00 -11.49
CA SER A 155 -10.49 -30.11 -11.04
C SER A 155 -11.19 -28.77 -10.81
N ASP A 156 -10.45 -27.74 -10.40
CA ASP A 156 -10.98 -26.39 -10.18
C ASP A 156 -9.93 -25.32 -10.52
N LYS A 157 -10.34 -24.19 -11.10
CA LYS A 157 -9.45 -23.04 -11.35
C LYS A 157 -8.82 -22.50 -10.06
N GLN A 158 -9.55 -22.58 -8.95
CA GLN A 158 -9.12 -22.15 -7.62
C GLN A 158 -8.16 -23.15 -6.95
N ALA A 159 -8.13 -24.42 -7.38
CA ALA A 159 -7.21 -25.43 -6.85
C ALA A 159 -5.73 -25.04 -7.07
N LYS A 160 -5.43 -24.19 -8.07
CA LYS A 160 -4.12 -23.56 -8.29
C LYS A 160 -3.60 -22.75 -7.10
N GLN A 161 -4.41 -22.49 -6.09
CA GLN A 161 -3.92 -21.87 -4.86
C GLN A 161 -3.04 -22.80 -4.04
N PHE A 162 -3.22 -24.12 -4.13
CA PHE A 162 -2.36 -25.09 -3.44
C PHE A 162 -0.93 -25.12 -4.00
N SER A 163 -0.66 -24.57 -5.19
CA SER A 163 0.70 -24.43 -5.70
C SER A 163 1.42 -23.14 -5.24
N LYS A 164 0.70 -22.21 -4.60
CA LYS A 164 1.28 -20.98 -4.02
C LYS A 164 1.79 -21.22 -2.60
N LEU A 165 2.76 -22.12 -2.49
CA LEU A 165 3.29 -22.58 -1.22
C LEU A 165 4.11 -21.49 -0.51
N GLN A 166 3.91 -21.35 0.80
CA GLN A 166 4.74 -20.50 1.66
C GLN A 166 5.61 -21.35 2.59
N ASN A 167 6.84 -20.88 2.86
CA ASN A 167 7.71 -21.57 3.81
C ASN A 167 7.04 -21.64 5.20
N GLY A 168 7.03 -22.83 5.82
CA GLY A 168 6.36 -23.10 7.09
C GLY A 168 4.86 -23.36 6.98
N GLN A 169 4.27 -23.25 5.79
CA GLN A 169 2.87 -23.63 5.57
C GLN A 169 2.71 -25.13 5.75
N THR A 170 1.60 -25.58 6.33
CA THR A 170 1.35 -27.01 6.55
C THR A 170 0.18 -27.50 5.71
N LEU A 171 0.40 -28.62 5.00
CA LEU A 171 -0.61 -29.31 4.19
C LEU A 171 -1.00 -30.59 4.91
N GLN A 172 -2.29 -30.81 5.03
CA GLN A 172 -2.88 -31.98 5.66
C GLN A 172 -3.61 -32.81 4.61
N PHE A 173 -3.23 -34.08 4.53
CA PHE A 173 -3.73 -35.06 3.58
C PHE A 173 -4.51 -36.12 4.35
N GLU A 174 -5.72 -36.38 3.89
CA GLU A 174 -6.49 -37.55 4.30
C GLU A 174 -6.48 -38.52 3.13
N LEU A 175 -5.93 -39.71 3.38
CA LEU A 175 -5.91 -40.79 2.42
C LEU A 175 -7.10 -41.72 2.67
N SER A 176 -7.56 -42.42 1.64
CA SER A 176 -8.42 -43.58 1.81
C SER A 176 -7.58 -44.82 2.17
N PRO A 177 -8.18 -45.91 2.70
CA PRO A 177 -7.45 -47.11 3.07
C PRO A 177 -6.65 -47.77 1.93
N ASP A 178 -7.01 -47.51 0.67
CA ASP A 178 -6.31 -47.94 -0.54
C ASP A 178 -5.20 -46.95 -0.99
N GLY A 179 -4.91 -45.92 -0.20
CA GLY A 179 -3.80 -44.98 -0.43
C GLY A 179 -4.12 -43.84 -1.41
N GLN A 180 -5.38 -43.66 -1.81
CA GLN A 180 -5.78 -42.54 -2.68
C GLN A 180 -6.04 -41.27 -1.87
N LEU A 181 -5.86 -40.10 -2.51
CA LEU A 181 -6.19 -38.83 -1.86
C LEU A 181 -7.70 -38.66 -1.75
N LYS A 182 -8.21 -38.62 -0.52
CA LYS A 182 -9.61 -38.32 -0.20
C LYS A 182 -9.81 -36.82 0.04
N GLN A 183 -8.95 -36.20 0.82
CA GLN A 183 -9.04 -34.78 1.14
C GLN A 183 -7.65 -34.16 1.28
N LEU A 184 -7.48 -32.95 0.77
CA LEU A 184 -6.32 -32.11 0.99
C LEU A 184 -6.80 -30.79 1.58
N HIS A 185 -6.21 -30.35 2.68
CA HIS A 185 -6.53 -29.03 3.22
C HIS A 185 -5.30 -28.32 3.79
N THR A 186 -5.34 -26.99 3.78
CA THR A 186 -4.30 -26.15 4.34
C THR A 186 -4.89 -24.84 4.85
N LYS A 187 -4.35 -24.34 5.96
CA LYS A 187 -4.67 -23.01 6.49
C LYS A 187 -3.82 -21.98 5.75
N LEU A 188 -4.45 -21.05 5.05
CA LEU A 188 -3.78 -19.91 4.43
C LEU A 188 -3.53 -18.79 5.44
N SER A 189 -4.41 -18.68 6.43
CA SER A 189 -4.23 -17.83 7.61
C SER A 189 -5.08 -18.40 8.76
N GLU A 190 -5.01 -17.77 9.92
CA GLU A 190 -5.92 -18.09 11.05
C GLU A 190 -7.40 -17.82 10.71
N LEU A 191 -7.69 -17.09 9.62
CA LEU A 191 -9.04 -16.77 9.17
C LEU A 191 -9.49 -17.53 7.94
N GLU A 192 -8.57 -18.23 7.25
CA GLU A 192 -8.86 -18.77 5.92
C GLU A 192 -8.25 -20.16 5.78
N THR A 193 -9.13 -21.12 5.51
CA THR A 193 -8.75 -22.50 5.19
C THR A 193 -9.26 -22.83 3.80
N ILE A 194 -8.42 -23.50 3.01
CA ILE A 194 -8.83 -24.06 1.73
C ILE A 194 -8.74 -25.58 1.79
N SER A 195 -9.66 -26.24 1.12
CA SER A 195 -9.72 -27.71 1.06
C SER A 195 -10.14 -28.18 -0.33
N LEU A 196 -9.71 -29.38 -0.69
CA LEU A 196 -10.11 -30.12 -1.85
C LEU A 196 -10.58 -31.49 -1.38
N SER A 197 -11.83 -31.84 -1.68
CA SER A 197 -12.43 -33.11 -1.30
C SER A 197 -12.75 -33.93 -2.54
N LYS A 198 -12.38 -35.21 -2.54
CA LYS A 198 -12.68 -36.14 -3.64
C LYS A 198 -14.19 -36.27 -3.80
N SER A 199 -14.66 -36.21 -5.05
CA SER A 199 -16.05 -36.43 -5.46
C SER A 199 -16.10 -37.41 -6.63
N ALA A 200 -17.31 -37.77 -7.08
CA ALA A 200 -17.51 -38.67 -8.21
C ALA A 200 -16.92 -38.16 -9.53
N SER A 201 -16.70 -36.84 -9.67
CA SER A 201 -16.22 -36.19 -10.90
C SER A 201 -14.86 -35.51 -10.76
N GLY A 202 -14.09 -35.82 -9.71
CA GLY A 202 -12.76 -35.21 -9.46
C GLY A 202 -12.63 -34.70 -8.02
N PHE A 203 -12.17 -33.46 -7.84
CA PHE A 203 -12.07 -32.81 -6.54
C PHE A 203 -12.86 -31.50 -6.50
N VAL A 204 -13.61 -31.29 -5.42
CA VAL A 204 -14.38 -30.06 -5.18
C VAL A 204 -13.57 -29.15 -4.27
N PHE A 205 -13.36 -27.91 -4.71
CA PHE A 205 -12.71 -26.89 -3.92
C PHE A 205 -13.70 -26.28 -2.93
N ASN A 206 -13.31 -26.20 -1.67
CA ASN A 206 -14.04 -25.46 -0.65
C ASN A 206 -13.10 -24.47 0.06
N ARG A 207 -13.63 -23.29 0.35
CA ARG A 207 -12.92 -22.22 1.04
C ARG A 207 -13.75 -21.78 2.22
N GLU A 208 -13.18 -21.96 3.40
CA GLU A 208 -13.80 -21.55 4.64
C GLU A 208 -13.12 -20.29 5.16
N ILE A 209 -13.91 -19.23 5.36
CA ILE A 209 -13.46 -17.97 5.93
C ILE A 209 -14.10 -17.84 7.31
N SER A 210 -13.28 -18.00 8.35
CA SER A 210 -13.68 -17.76 9.73
C SER A 210 -13.88 -16.26 9.95
N LYS A 211 -15.01 -15.88 10.54
CA LYS A 211 -15.27 -14.48 10.92
C LYS A 211 -14.63 -14.22 12.29
N PRO A 212 -13.59 -13.38 12.39
CA PRO A 212 -13.02 -13.05 13.69
C PRO A 212 -14.01 -12.25 14.54
N ASN A 213 -13.89 -12.39 15.85
CA ASN A 213 -14.43 -11.39 16.76
C ASN A 213 -13.58 -10.11 16.63
N VAL A 214 -14.23 -8.97 16.46
CA VAL A 214 -13.55 -7.67 16.39
C VAL A 214 -13.78 -6.94 17.70
N ARG A 215 -12.70 -6.60 18.38
CA ARG A 215 -12.71 -5.78 19.60
C ARG A 215 -11.82 -4.56 19.45
N ASN A 216 -12.07 -3.53 20.25
CA ASN A 216 -11.20 -2.37 20.31
C ASN A 216 -9.97 -2.70 21.15
N ALA A 217 -8.80 -2.33 20.67
CA ALA A 217 -7.54 -2.36 21.38
C ALA A 217 -6.93 -0.95 21.44
N TYR A 218 -6.04 -0.75 22.40
CA TYR A 218 -5.34 0.50 22.63
C TYR A 218 -3.83 0.26 22.66
N VAL A 219 -3.08 1.25 22.19
CA VAL A 219 -1.63 1.30 22.33
C VAL A 219 -1.18 2.73 22.58
N HIS A 220 -0.17 2.85 23.43
CA HIS A 220 0.57 4.07 23.69
C HIS A 220 2.03 3.89 23.26
N GLY A 221 2.65 4.94 22.73
CA GLY A 221 4.09 4.92 22.48
C GLY A 221 4.71 6.30 22.57
N VAL A 222 5.98 6.31 22.99
CA VAL A 222 6.83 7.50 23.05
C VAL A 222 7.92 7.38 22.00
N ILE A 223 8.12 8.45 21.25
CA ILE A 223 9.17 8.56 20.25
C ILE A 223 10.52 8.61 20.97
N ASN A 224 11.39 7.65 20.63
CA ASN A 224 12.79 7.64 21.05
C ASN A 224 13.76 7.91 19.90
N SER A 225 13.44 7.45 18.70
CA SER A 225 14.30 7.52 17.51
C SER A 225 13.50 7.91 16.27
N SER A 226 12.68 7.00 15.76
CA SER A 226 11.76 7.22 14.64
C SER A 226 10.35 6.77 14.98
N LEU A 227 9.36 7.26 14.21
CA LEU A 227 7.99 6.80 14.31
C LEU A 227 7.89 5.29 14.09
N SER A 228 8.49 4.79 13.01
CA SER A 228 8.46 3.37 12.64
C SER A 228 8.97 2.47 13.76
N GLN A 229 10.14 2.79 14.34
CA GLN A 229 10.73 1.96 15.37
C GLN A 229 9.94 2.05 16.69
N SER A 230 9.46 3.23 17.05
CA SER A 230 8.70 3.43 18.29
C SER A 230 7.31 2.82 18.22
N ALA A 231 6.64 2.92 17.06
CA ALA A 231 5.37 2.26 16.76
C ALA A 231 5.50 0.73 16.80
N GLN A 232 6.56 0.18 16.17
CA GLN A 232 6.83 -1.26 16.23
C GLN A 232 7.07 -1.75 17.65
N ARG A 233 7.86 -1.02 18.46
CA ARG A 233 8.07 -1.36 19.89
C ARG A 233 6.78 -1.33 20.69
N ALA A 234 5.86 -0.43 20.36
CA ALA A 234 4.55 -0.35 20.99
C ALA A 234 3.59 -1.47 20.52
N GLY A 235 3.95 -2.25 19.50
CA GLY A 235 3.14 -3.36 18.97
C GLY A 235 2.27 -2.98 17.77
N LEU A 236 2.47 -1.80 17.18
CA LEU A 236 1.82 -1.44 15.91
C LEU A 236 2.50 -2.14 14.73
N THR A 237 1.67 -2.59 13.78
CA THR A 237 2.18 -3.12 12.51
C THR A 237 2.71 -1.99 11.64
N HIS A 238 3.54 -2.33 10.64
CA HIS A 238 4.03 -1.36 9.67
C HIS A 238 2.88 -0.63 8.95
N THR A 239 1.85 -1.37 8.54
CA THR A 239 0.66 -0.80 7.89
C THR A 239 -0.05 0.22 8.78
N MET A 240 -0.30 -0.12 10.05
CA MET A 240 -0.92 0.82 11.00
C MET A 240 -0.06 2.06 11.25
N THR A 241 1.27 1.89 11.26
CA THR A 241 2.19 3.02 11.41
C THR A 241 2.08 3.98 10.22
N MET A 242 2.01 3.44 9.00
CA MET A 242 1.81 4.24 7.79
C MET A 242 0.42 4.88 7.76
N ASP A 243 -0.63 4.17 8.19
CA ASP A 243 -1.98 4.74 8.30
C ASP A 243 -2.01 5.92 9.29
N MET A 244 -1.38 5.76 10.46
CA MET A 244 -1.23 6.85 11.43
C MET A 244 -0.44 8.04 10.85
N ALA A 245 0.66 7.76 10.16
CA ALA A 245 1.44 8.81 9.50
C ALA A 245 0.62 9.54 8.42
N ASN A 246 -0.24 8.83 7.68
CA ASN A 246 -1.12 9.43 6.68
C ASN A 246 -2.24 10.28 7.31
N ILE A 247 -2.75 9.90 8.48
CA ILE A 247 -3.79 10.65 9.20
C ILE A 247 -3.28 12.04 9.61
N PHE A 248 -2.03 12.12 10.10
CA PHE A 248 -1.47 13.37 10.64
C PHE A 248 -0.46 14.07 9.72
N GLY A 249 -0.07 13.44 8.61
CA GLY A 249 1.00 13.93 7.72
C GLY A 249 0.72 15.28 7.04
N TYR A 250 -0.49 15.83 7.20
CA TYR A 250 -0.81 17.18 6.77
C TYR A 250 -0.49 18.28 7.80
N ASP A 251 -0.48 17.92 9.08
CA ASP A 251 -0.24 18.80 10.22
C ASP A 251 1.17 18.62 10.82
N ILE A 252 1.76 17.43 10.64
CA ILE A 252 3.09 17.07 11.16
C ILE A 252 3.94 16.54 10.00
N ASP A 253 5.10 17.15 9.76
CA ASP A 253 6.12 16.54 8.89
C ASP A 253 6.89 15.49 9.69
N PHE A 254 6.51 14.22 9.56
CA PHE A 254 7.14 13.15 10.33
C PHE A 254 8.65 12.95 10.06
N ALA A 255 9.20 13.51 8.98
CA ALA A 255 10.63 13.46 8.70
C ALA A 255 11.40 14.60 9.41
N GLN A 256 10.79 15.78 9.56
CA GLN A 256 11.47 16.98 10.07
C GLN A 256 11.03 17.38 11.49
N ASP A 257 9.79 17.10 11.86
CA ASP A 257 9.16 17.67 13.05
C ASP A 257 9.27 16.81 14.30
N ILE A 258 9.34 15.48 14.14
CA ILE A 258 9.39 14.53 15.25
C ILE A 258 10.60 14.78 16.14
N ARG A 259 10.39 14.73 17.45
CA ARG A 259 11.44 14.80 18.47
C ARG A 259 11.31 13.65 19.47
N LYS A 260 12.43 13.31 20.11
CA LYS A 260 12.42 12.40 21.26
C LYS A 260 11.50 12.97 22.34
N GLY A 261 10.62 12.14 22.88
CA GLY A 261 9.61 12.53 23.88
C GLY A 261 8.25 12.91 23.30
N ASP A 262 8.11 13.07 21.98
CA ASP A 262 6.79 13.10 21.34
C ASP A 262 6.07 11.77 21.61
N GLU A 263 4.75 11.77 21.62
CA GLU A 263 3.94 10.60 21.99
C GLU A 263 2.79 10.38 21.03
N PHE A 264 2.32 9.14 20.94
CA PHE A 264 1.14 8.78 20.20
C PHE A 264 0.27 7.79 20.98
N ASP A 265 -1.03 7.88 20.76
CA ASP A 265 -2.06 7.02 21.32
C ASP A 265 -2.94 6.54 20.16
N VAL A 266 -3.22 5.23 20.06
CA VAL A 266 -4.02 4.66 18.97
C VAL A 266 -5.04 3.69 19.52
N VAL A 267 -6.32 3.93 19.21
CA VAL A 267 -7.41 2.98 19.40
C VAL A 267 -7.73 2.36 18.04
N TYR A 268 -7.72 1.04 17.96
CA TYR A 268 -7.85 0.30 16.70
C TYR A 268 -8.65 -0.99 16.85
N GLU A 269 -9.09 -1.55 15.73
CA GLU A 269 -9.75 -2.84 15.68
C GLU A 269 -8.71 -3.98 15.77
N GLN A 270 -8.90 -4.89 16.73
CA GLN A 270 -8.15 -6.13 16.85
C GLN A 270 -9.06 -7.30 16.49
N LYS A 271 -8.58 -8.18 15.60
CA LYS A 271 -9.27 -9.40 15.18
C LYS A 271 -8.79 -10.56 16.03
N VAL A 272 -9.72 -11.25 16.68
CA VAL A 272 -9.44 -12.34 17.59
C VAL A 272 -10.19 -13.59 17.17
N VAL A 273 -9.50 -14.73 17.15
CA VAL A 273 -10.09 -16.07 16.99
C VAL A 273 -9.54 -16.96 18.09
N ASN A 274 -10.43 -17.65 18.80
CA ASN A 274 -10.07 -18.55 19.92
C ASN A 274 -9.14 -17.89 20.96
N GLY A 275 -9.38 -16.62 21.29
CA GLY A 275 -8.57 -15.85 22.23
C GLY A 275 -7.23 -15.32 21.69
N LYS A 276 -6.79 -15.77 20.50
CA LYS A 276 -5.54 -15.33 19.87
C LYS A 276 -5.77 -14.16 18.93
N ASN A 277 -4.87 -13.16 18.96
CA ASN A 277 -4.85 -12.09 17.98
C ASN A 277 -4.42 -12.64 16.61
N VAL A 278 -5.28 -12.49 15.62
CA VAL A 278 -5.07 -13.00 14.25
C VAL A 278 -4.90 -11.87 13.23
N GLY A 279 -4.95 -10.62 13.68
CA GLY A 279 -4.69 -9.46 12.85
C GLY A 279 -5.33 -8.19 13.38
N THR A 280 -5.12 -7.11 12.65
CA THR A 280 -5.70 -5.81 12.98
C THR A 280 -6.70 -5.37 11.90
N GLY A 281 -7.54 -4.41 12.26
CA GLY A 281 -8.44 -3.69 11.37
C GLY A 281 -8.08 -2.21 11.33
N ASN A 282 -9.11 -1.36 11.27
CA ASN A 282 -8.94 0.08 11.09
C ASN A 282 -8.45 0.76 12.38
N ILE A 283 -7.73 1.87 12.24
CA ILE A 283 -7.56 2.85 13.31
C ILE A 283 -8.91 3.55 13.52
N LEU A 284 -9.44 3.49 14.74
CA LEU A 284 -10.73 4.09 15.10
C LEU A 284 -10.54 5.53 15.58
N SER A 285 -9.51 5.75 16.39
CA SER A 285 -9.05 7.09 16.76
C SER A 285 -7.55 7.06 17.01
N ALA A 286 -6.90 8.19 16.78
CA ALA A 286 -5.49 8.38 17.08
C ALA A 286 -5.25 9.77 17.66
N ARG A 287 -4.20 9.89 18.47
CA ARG A 287 -3.70 11.16 18.99
C ARG A 287 -2.20 11.19 18.85
N PHE A 288 -1.66 12.33 18.46
CA PHE A 288 -0.22 12.56 18.38
C PHE A 288 0.10 13.88 19.08
N THR A 289 1.01 13.86 20.06
CA THR A 289 1.53 15.07 20.69
C THR A 289 2.92 15.34 20.13
N ASN A 290 3.04 16.38 19.30
CA ASN A 290 4.32 16.84 18.74
C ASN A 290 4.69 18.19 19.35
N ARG A 291 5.85 18.26 20.02
CA ARG A 291 6.35 19.49 20.64
C ARG A 291 5.33 20.18 21.56
N GLY A 292 4.63 19.36 22.36
CA GLY A 292 3.61 19.83 23.31
C GLY A 292 2.25 20.19 22.69
N LYS A 293 2.10 20.15 21.36
CA LYS A 293 0.80 20.33 20.70
C LYS A 293 0.18 18.98 20.35
N THR A 294 -1.04 18.78 20.83
CA THR A 294 -1.80 17.54 20.63
C THR A 294 -2.74 17.65 19.43
N TYR A 295 -2.66 16.66 18.54
CA TYR A 295 -3.55 16.48 17.40
C TYR A 295 -4.37 15.21 17.64
N THR A 296 -5.70 15.30 17.50
CA THR A 296 -6.60 14.16 17.68
C THR A 296 -7.39 13.94 16.40
N ALA A 297 -7.47 12.68 15.97
CA ALA A 297 -8.19 12.24 14.79
C ALA A 297 -9.14 11.09 15.15
N VAL A 298 -10.36 11.13 14.61
CA VAL A 298 -11.38 10.11 14.81
C VAL A 298 -11.93 9.67 13.46
N ARG A 299 -11.99 8.36 13.24
CA ARG A 299 -12.55 7.76 12.04
C ARG A 299 -14.07 7.83 12.09
N TYR A 300 -14.68 8.36 11.04
CA TYR A 300 -16.14 8.44 10.92
C TYR A 300 -16.60 7.97 9.54
N THR A 301 -17.63 7.12 9.52
CA THR A 301 -18.30 6.69 8.30
C THR A 301 -19.69 7.33 8.25
N SER A 302 -19.94 8.19 7.27
CA SER A 302 -21.24 8.87 7.10
C SER A 302 -22.37 7.90 6.74
N LYS A 303 -23.61 8.36 6.81
CA LYS A 303 -24.78 7.57 6.35
C LYS A 303 -24.68 7.11 4.89
N GLN A 304 -23.94 7.85 4.05
CA GLN A 304 -23.70 7.53 2.65
C GLN A 304 -22.50 6.57 2.45
N GLY A 305 -21.93 6.04 3.54
CA GLY A 305 -20.82 5.09 3.50
C GLY A 305 -19.44 5.72 3.28
N THR A 306 -19.33 7.05 3.22
CA THR A 306 -18.04 7.72 3.06
C THR A 306 -17.30 7.71 4.38
N THR A 307 -16.07 7.18 4.39
CA THR A 307 -15.22 7.11 5.58
C THR A 307 -14.06 8.10 5.47
N ASN A 308 -13.84 8.92 6.50
CA ASN A 308 -12.67 9.78 6.65
C ASN A 308 -12.26 9.90 8.13
N TYR A 309 -11.12 10.56 8.37
CA TYR A 309 -10.70 10.99 9.70
C TYR A 309 -10.98 12.47 9.89
N TYR A 310 -11.48 12.82 11.07
CA TYR A 310 -11.83 14.17 11.47
C TYR A 310 -11.22 14.53 12.82
N THR A 311 -10.99 15.81 13.07
CA THR A 311 -10.64 16.31 14.40
C THR A 311 -11.78 16.05 15.39
N ALA A 312 -11.51 16.20 16.69
CA ALA A 312 -12.54 16.11 17.73
C ALA A 312 -13.76 17.02 17.47
N ASP A 313 -13.55 18.18 16.85
CA ASP A 313 -14.60 19.15 16.50
C ASP A 313 -15.30 18.87 15.16
N GLY A 314 -14.85 17.85 14.42
CA GLY A 314 -15.43 17.45 13.13
C GLY A 314 -14.81 18.15 11.91
N ASN A 315 -13.64 18.80 12.04
CA ASN A 315 -12.89 19.31 10.89
C ASN A 315 -12.14 18.18 10.18
N SER A 316 -11.95 18.25 8.87
CA SER A 316 -11.26 17.18 8.16
C SER A 316 -9.77 17.14 8.48
N MET A 317 -9.22 15.93 8.70
CA MET A 317 -7.76 15.72 8.82
C MET A 317 -7.03 15.76 7.47
N ARG A 318 -7.77 15.74 6.35
CA ARG A 318 -7.20 15.71 4.99
C ARG A 318 -7.18 17.10 4.38
N LYS A 319 -6.18 17.39 3.54
CA LYS A 319 -6.25 18.54 2.61
C LYS A 319 -7.26 18.25 1.49
N ALA A 320 -7.99 19.28 1.07
CA ALA A 320 -8.95 19.18 -0.03
C ALA A 320 -8.27 18.80 -1.36
N PHE A 321 -6.97 19.11 -1.48
CA PHE A 321 -6.22 18.90 -2.70
C PHE A 321 -4.86 18.19 -2.48
N ILE A 322 -4.51 17.25 -3.37
CA ILE A 322 -3.12 16.86 -3.62
C ILE A 322 -2.48 17.89 -4.56
N ARG A 323 -1.19 18.16 -4.37
CA ARG A 323 -0.49 19.20 -5.14
C ARG A 323 -0.26 18.82 -6.59
N THR A 324 0.08 17.55 -6.83
CA THR A 324 0.50 17.08 -8.14
C THR A 324 -0.51 16.07 -8.68
N PRO A 325 -1.13 16.33 -9.84
CA PRO A 325 -2.09 15.41 -10.46
C PRO A 325 -1.44 14.22 -11.19
N VAL A 326 -0.11 14.19 -11.32
CA VAL A 326 0.62 13.18 -12.08
C VAL A 326 1.86 12.75 -11.31
N ASP A 327 2.05 11.45 -11.13
CA ASP A 327 3.25 10.92 -10.46
C ASP A 327 4.46 11.05 -11.39
N PHE A 328 5.62 11.42 -10.84
CA PHE A 328 6.92 11.47 -11.55
C PHE A 328 6.98 12.39 -12.78
N ALA A 329 6.11 13.40 -12.87
CA ALA A 329 6.15 14.38 -13.95
C ALA A 329 7.07 15.57 -13.62
N ARG A 330 7.80 16.06 -14.63
CA ARG A 330 8.54 17.32 -14.53
C ARG A 330 7.65 18.49 -14.91
N ILE A 331 7.77 19.62 -14.23
CA ILE A 331 7.09 20.84 -14.64
C ILE A 331 7.84 21.42 -15.84
N SER A 332 7.20 21.43 -17.01
CA SER A 332 7.78 22.02 -18.22
C SER A 332 7.49 23.52 -18.33
N SER A 333 6.45 24.01 -17.67
CA SER A 333 6.00 25.39 -17.80
C SER A 333 5.12 25.78 -16.59
N MET A 334 5.52 26.86 -15.91
CA MET A 334 4.85 27.38 -14.70
C MET A 334 3.68 28.31 -15.04
N PHE A 335 2.83 28.57 -14.05
CA PHE A 335 1.80 29.61 -14.11
C PHE A 335 2.44 30.99 -14.32
N SER A 336 1.89 31.82 -15.20
CA SER A 336 2.39 33.18 -15.42
C SER A 336 1.32 34.06 -16.05
N MET A 337 1.15 35.28 -15.54
CA MET A 337 0.25 36.27 -16.14
C MET A 337 0.86 37.04 -17.31
N GLY A 338 2.16 36.86 -17.59
CA GLY A 338 2.93 37.72 -18.50
C GLY A 338 4.01 37.04 -19.34
N ARG A 339 3.92 35.73 -19.63
CA ARG A 339 4.94 35.03 -20.43
C ARG A 339 4.81 35.30 -21.93
N LYS A 340 5.93 35.49 -22.64
CA LYS A 340 5.97 35.45 -24.11
C LYS A 340 5.61 34.04 -24.62
N HIS A 341 4.59 33.94 -25.47
CA HIS A 341 4.10 32.67 -26.01
C HIS A 341 5.07 32.15 -27.09
N PRO A 342 5.64 30.94 -26.93
CA PRO A 342 6.75 30.46 -27.78
C PRO A 342 6.36 30.27 -29.26
N ILE A 343 5.07 30.09 -29.54
CA ILE A 343 4.56 29.89 -30.92
C ILE A 343 4.02 31.20 -31.53
N LEU A 344 3.54 32.14 -30.71
CA LEU A 344 2.79 33.30 -31.20
C LEU A 344 3.56 34.62 -31.05
N ASN A 345 4.72 34.60 -30.36
CA ASN A 345 5.56 35.76 -30.05
C ASN A 345 4.83 36.94 -29.36
N LYS A 346 3.68 36.69 -28.73
CA LYS A 346 2.91 37.67 -27.94
C LYS A 346 2.98 37.32 -26.46
N ILE A 347 2.90 38.33 -25.58
CA ILE A 347 2.72 38.10 -24.14
C ILE A 347 1.33 37.50 -23.95
N ARG A 348 1.27 36.27 -23.42
CA ARG A 348 0.02 35.57 -23.14
C ARG A 348 0.12 34.89 -21.78
N ALA A 349 -0.90 35.10 -20.96
CA ALA A 349 -1.00 34.41 -19.68
C ALA A 349 -1.05 32.88 -19.90
N HIS A 350 -0.21 32.16 -19.15
CA HIS A 350 -0.31 30.74 -18.95
C HIS A 350 -1.06 30.50 -17.64
N LYS A 351 -2.35 30.19 -17.74
CA LYS A 351 -3.30 30.14 -16.62
C LYS A 351 -3.29 28.81 -15.85
N GLY A 352 -2.21 28.05 -15.99
CA GLY A 352 -2.02 26.74 -15.41
C GLY A 352 -0.54 26.36 -15.30
N VAL A 353 -0.29 25.09 -15.01
CA VAL A 353 1.02 24.47 -14.93
C VAL A 353 1.04 23.29 -15.89
N ASP A 354 2.10 23.17 -16.68
CA ASP A 354 2.28 22.07 -17.61
C ASP A 354 3.20 21.01 -16.99
N TYR A 355 2.69 19.79 -16.88
CA TYR A 355 3.42 18.62 -16.41
C TYR A 355 3.78 17.73 -17.60
N ALA A 356 5.07 17.71 -17.96
CA ALA A 356 5.57 16.87 -19.04
C ALA A 356 5.81 15.44 -18.54
N ALA A 357 5.16 14.48 -19.19
CA ALA A 357 5.32 13.05 -18.96
C ALA A 357 4.86 12.27 -20.21
N PRO A 358 5.25 11.00 -20.36
CA PRO A 358 4.89 10.19 -21.54
C PRO A 358 3.37 10.10 -21.77
N ARG A 359 2.96 9.93 -23.03
CA ARG A 359 1.54 9.65 -23.34
C ARG A 359 1.10 8.38 -22.61
N GLY A 360 -0.14 8.37 -22.13
CA GLY A 360 -0.68 7.26 -21.36
C GLY A 360 -0.40 7.34 -19.85
N THR A 361 0.44 8.26 -19.39
CA THR A 361 0.66 8.43 -17.93
C THR A 361 -0.68 8.77 -17.24
N PRO A 362 -1.05 8.08 -16.15
CA PRO A 362 -2.28 8.36 -15.42
C PRO A 362 -2.33 9.78 -14.85
N ILE A 363 -3.48 10.42 -15.01
CA ILE A 363 -3.82 11.73 -14.42
C ILE A 363 -4.82 11.48 -13.30
N LYS A 364 -4.54 12.01 -12.11
CA LYS A 364 -5.37 11.90 -10.92
C LYS A 364 -6.16 13.19 -10.67
N ALA A 365 -7.39 13.08 -10.18
CA ALA A 365 -8.13 14.21 -9.64
C ALA A 365 -7.39 14.77 -8.42
N THR A 366 -7.12 16.07 -8.39
CA THR A 366 -6.42 16.67 -7.26
C THR A 366 -7.28 16.78 -6.01
N GLY A 367 -8.60 16.75 -6.11
CA GLY A 367 -9.52 16.78 -4.96
C GLY A 367 -10.80 16.00 -5.22
N ASP A 368 -11.55 15.72 -4.16
CA ASP A 368 -12.92 15.19 -4.25
C ASP A 368 -13.80 16.20 -5.00
N GLY A 369 -14.68 15.76 -5.89
CA GLY A 369 -15.53 16.70 -6.62
C GLY A 369 -16.48 16.10 -7.63
N LYS A 370 -17.22 17.00 -8.30
CA LYS A 370 -18.16 16.68 -9.38
C LYS A 370 -17.56 17.04 -10.73
N VAL A 371 -17.60 16.12 -11.68
CA VAL A 371 -17.13 16.34 -13.05
C VAL A 371 -18.13 17.26 -13.77
N LEU A 372 -17.73 18.49 -14.02
CA LEU A 372 -18.52 19.45 -14.81
C LEU A 372 -18.42 19.17 -16.31
N LEU A 373 -17.29 18.63 -16.75
CA LEU A 373 -17.03 18.27 -18.14
C LEU A 373 -16.06 17.11 -18.20
N ALA A 374 -16.36 16.10 -19.00
CA ALA A 374 -15.41 15.15 -19.57
C ALA A 374 -15.65 15.09 -21.08
N GLY A 375 -14.84 15.80 -21.87
CA GLY A 375 -15.06 15.94 -23.31
C GLY A 375 -14.06 16.85 -24.00
N ARG A 376 -14.27 17.17 -25.29
CA ARG A 376 -13.41 18.11 -26.02
C ARG A 376 -13.74 19.56 -25.67
N ARG A 377 -12.72 20.39 -25.45
CA ARG A 377 -12.85 21.83 -25.15
C ARG A 377 -11.80 22.66 -25.89
N GLY A 378 -12.07 22.98 -27.16
CA GLY A 378 -11.25 23.90 -27.96
C GLY A 378 -9.75 23.59 -27.88
N GLY A 379 -8.95 24.61 -27.55
CA GLY A 379 -7.50 24.50 -27.45
C GLY A 379 -6.99 23.53 -26.39
N TYR A 380 -7.78 23.22 -25.36
CA TYR A 380 -7.41 22.22 -24.35
C TYR A 380 -7.52 20.78 -24.87
N GLY A 381 -8.14 20.53 -26.03
CA GLY A 381 -8.34 19.17 -26.51
C GLY A 381 -9.29 18.38 -25.61
N ASN A 382 -9.02 17.09 -25.39
CA ASN A 382 -9.77 16.30 -24.41
C ASN A 382 -9.46 16.82 -23.01
N THR A 383 -10.52 17.16 -22.30
CA THR A 383 -10.46 17.93 -21.06
C THR A 383 -11.40 17.35 -20.02
N VAL A 384 -10.92 17.27 -18.79
CA VAL A 384 -11.76 17.08 -17.60
C VAL A 384 -11.80 18.38 -16.81
N ILE A 385 -12.99 18.78 -16.33
CA ILE A 385 -13.17 19.89 -15.41
C ILE A 385 -13.91 19.39 -14.18
N ILE A 386 -13.35 19.62 -13.00
CA ILE A 386 -13.91 19.17 -11.73
C ILE A 386 -14.24 20.38 -10.86
N GLN A 387 -15.46 20.42 -10.34
CA GLN A 387 -15.89 21.35 -9.30
C GLN A 387 -15.69 20.71 -7.92
N HIS A 388 -15.04 21.43 -7.02
CA HIS A 388 -14.74 20.97 -5.66
C HIS A 388 -15.39 21.93 -4.66
N GLY A 389 -16.49 21.49 -4.05
CA GLY A 389 -17.37 22.37 -3.29
C GLY A 389 -17.85 23.57 -4.13
N ASP A 390 -18.12 24.69 -3.48
CA ASP A 390 -18.60 25.90 -4.16
C ASP A 390 -17.46 26.81 -4.65
N THR A 391 -16.29 26.69 -4.05
CA THR A 391 -15.19 27.66 -4.20
C THR A 391 -14.20 27.29 -5.29
N TYR A 392 -13.91 26.00 -5.49
CA TYR A 392 -12.73 25.58 -6.25
C TYR A 392 -13.08 24.83 -7.52
N ARG A 393 -12.26 25.02 -8.56
CA ARG A 393 -12.37 24.27 -9.81
C ARG A 393 -11.00 23.91 -10.34
N THR A 394 -10.86 22.70 -10.87
CA THR A 394 -9.65 22.26 -11.56
C THR A 394 -9.94 21.85 -12.99
N LEU A 395 -8.96 22.07 -13.87
CA LEU A 395 -9.03 21.69 -15.29
C LEU A 395 -7.80 20.83 -15.64
N TYR A 396 -8.04 19.78 -16.41
CA TYR A 396 -7.03 18.84 -16.88
C TYR A 396 -7.13 18.76 -18.40
N GLY A 397 -6.20 19.38 -19.10
CA GLY A 397 -6.18 19.49 -20.56
C GLY A 397 -5.21 18.54 -21.26
N HIS A 398 -5.30 18.52 -22.59
CA HIS A 398 -4.47 17.78 -23.54
C HIS A 398 -4.49 16.26 -23.36
N MET A 399 -5.53 15.71 -22.75
CA MET A 399 -5.62 14.29 -22.43
C MET A 399 -5.70 13.42 -23.71
N GLN A 400 -5.22 12.18 -23.68
CA GLN A 400 -5.45 11.25 -24.80
C GLN A 400 -6.83 10.60 -24.71
N GLY A 401 -7.34 10.41 -23.50
CA GLY A 401 -8.62 9.78 -23.21
C GLY A 401 -8.95 9.82 -21.72
N PHE A 402 -10.18 9.46 -21.40
CA PHE A 402 -10.72 9.46 -20.05
C PHE A 402 -10.63 8.06 -19.42
N ALA A 403 -10.51 7.99 -18.10
CA ALA A 403 -10.58 6.71 -17.39
C ALA A 403 -12.02 6.19 -17.39
N LYS A 404 -12.18 4.86 -17.22
CA LYS A 404 -13.49 4.21 -17.19
C LYS A 404 -14.35 4.82 -16.07
N GLY A 405 -15.60 5.16 -16.38
CA GLY A 405 -16.57 5.72 -15.42
C GLY A 405 -16.46 7.23 -15.20
N VAL A 406 -15.47 7.91 -15.81
CA VAL A 406 -15.34 9.37 -15.73
C VAL A 406 -16.19 10.00 -16.82
N GLN A 407 -17.28 10.64 -16.42
CA GLN A 407 -18.22 11.30 -17.33
C GLN A 407 -18.78 12.58 -16.70
N THR A 408 -19.24 13.50 -17.55
CA THR A 408 -19.94 14.72 -17.13
C THR A 408 -21.10 14.38 -16.19
N GLY A 409 -21.20 15.11 -15.08
CA GLY A 409 -22.20 14.90 -14.03
C GLY A 409 -21.78 13.89 -12.95
N GLY A 410 -20.78 13.04 -13.22
CA GLY A 410 -20.26 12.06 -12.27
C GLY A 410 -19.49 12.68 -11.10
N THR A 411 -19.19 11.88 -10.09
CA THR A 411 -18.33 12.26 -8.97
C THR A 411 -17.00 11.54 -9.04
N VAL A 412 -15.95 12.17 -8.52
CA VAL A 412 -14.61 11.60 -8.42
C VAL A 412 -14.02 11.86 -7.04
N LYS A 413 -13.16 10.96 -6.61
CA LYS A 413 -12.40 11.10 -5.36
C LYS A 413 -11.01 11.67 -5.64
N GLN A 414 -10.47 12.42 -4.69
CA GLN A 414 -9.06 12.83 -4.69
C GLN A 414 -8.17 11.61 -4.92
N GLY A 415 -7.21 11.74 -5.83
CA GLY A 415 -6.30 10.66 -6.22
C GLY A 415 -6.87 9.66 -7.23
N GLN A 416 -8.18 9.69 -7.52
CA GLN A 416 -8.79 8.83 -8.54
C GLN A 416 -8.22 9.15 -9.92
N VAL A 417 -7.83 8.13 -10.68
CA VAL A 417 -7.42 8.29 -12.07
C VAL A 417 -8.61 8.76 -12.90
N ILE A 418 -8.49 9.93 -13.50
CA ILE A 418 -9.53 10.57 -14.32
C ILE A 418 -9.28 10.44 -15.83
N GLY A 419 -8.06 10.08 -16.22
CA GLY A 419 -7.69 9.79 -17.59
C GLY A 419 -6.18 9.79 -17.74
N TYR A 420 -5.71 10.07 -18.96
CA TYR A 420 -4.31 9.82 -19.30
C TYR A 420 -3.71 10.96 -20.12
N ILE A 421 -2.43 11.25 -19.89
CA ILE A 421 -1.68 12.27 -20.63
C ILE A 421 -1.73 11.99 -22.12
N GLY A 422 -1.95 13.05 -22.90
CA GLY A 422 -1.94 12.99 -24.35
C GLY A 422 -1.24 14.20 -24.95
N THR A 423 -1.71 14.59 -26.13
CA THR A 423 -1.22 15.76 -26.87
C THR A 423 -2.36 16.45 -27.63
N THR A 424 -3.61 16.24 -27.20
CA THR A 424 -4.79 16.69 -27.97
C THR A 424 -4.97 18.20 -27.86
N GLY A 425 -5.64 18.81 -28.84
CA GLY A 425 -5.81 20.27 -28.88
C GLY A 425 -4.52 20.99 -29.28
N LEU A 426 -4.32 22.20 -28.75
CA LEU A 426 -3.15 23.03 -29.02
C LEU A 426 -2.01 22.65 -28.06
N SER A 427 -1.28 21.60 -28.42
CA SER A 427 -0.16 21.08 -27.64
C SER A 427 1.04 20.80 -28.53
N THR A 428 2.25 21.16 -28.08
CA THR A 428 3.51 20.94 -28.80
C THR A 428 4.12 19.56 -28.56
N GLY A 429 3.64 18.84 -27.55
CA GLY A 429 4.16 17.52 -27.19
C GLY A 429 3.46 16.95 -25.95
N PRO A 430 3.75 15.70 -25.56
CA PRO A 430 3.06 15.04 -24.45
C PRO A 430 3.20 15.79 -23.11
N HIS A 431 2.09 16.33 -22.61
CA HIS A 431 2.00 16.95 -21.29
C HIS A 431 0.54 17.03 -20.81
N LEU A 432 0.37 17.21 -19.50
CA LEU A 432 -0.88 17.66 -18.90
C LEU A 432 -0.83 19.17 -18.70
N HIS A 433 -1.83 19.89 -19.20
CA HIS A 433 -2.08 21.27 -18.77
C HIS A 433 -3.06 21.27 -17.58
N TYR A 434 -2.62 21.76 -16.43
CA TYR A 434 -3.39 21.76 -15.19
C TYR A 434 -3.69 23.18 -14.72
N GLU A 435 -4.97 23.50 -14.53
CA GLU A 435 -5.38 24.80 -13.97
C GLU A 435 -6.07 24.63 -12.62
N PHE A 436 -5.90 25.62 -11.75
CA PHE A 436 -6.59 25.73 -10.47
C PHE A 436 -7.27 27.08 -10.37
N GLN A 437 -8.55 27.08 -10.02
CA GLN A 437 -9.36 28.28 -9.86
C GLN A 437 -9.92 28.38 -8.44
N VAL A 438 -9.88 29.58 -7.88
CA VAL A 438 -10.49 29.95 -6.59
C VAL A 438 -11.52 31.04 -6.88
N ASN A 439 -12.79 30.79 -6.55
CA ASN A 439 -13.90 31.70 -6.84
C ASN A 439 -13.94 32.15 -8.32
N GLY A 440 -13.62 31.23 -9.24
CA GLY A 440 -13.58 31.49 -10.69
C GLY A 440 -12.33 32.19 -11.21
N VAL A 441 -11.38 32.58 -10.34
CA VAL A 441 -10.12 33.22 -10.75
C VAL A 441 -9.02 32.17 -10.83
N HIS A 442 -8.28 32.13 -11.94
CA HIS A 442 -7.11 31.25 -12.08
C HIS A 442 -5.97 31.72 -11.19
N VAL A 443 -5.39 30.81 -10.44
CA VAL A 443 -4.27 31.08 -9.52
C VAL A 443 -3.15 30.09 -9.78
N ASP A 444 -1.93 30.43 -9.34
CA ASP A 444 -0.80 29.49 -9.39
C ASP A 444 -1.07 28.32 -8.43
N PRO A 445 -1.27 27.07 -8.94
CA PRO A 445 -1.55 25.91 -8.10
C PRO A 445 -0.41 25.54 -7.15
N LEU A 446 0.84 25.91 -7.48
CA LEU A 446 2.02 25.56 -6.68
C LEU A 446 2.21 26.50 -5.49
N GLY A 447 1.77 27.75 -5.63
CA GLY A 447 1.88 28.79 -4.59
C GLY A 447 0.72 28.83 -3.59
N GLN A 448 -0.37 28.08 -3.83
CA GLN A 448 -1.55 28.16 -2.95
C GLN A 448 -1.36 27.39 -1.63
N LYS A 449 -1.78 28.03 -0.52
CA LYS A 449 -2.12 27.30 0.70
C LYS A 449 -3.43 26.55 0.46
N LEU A 450 -3.34 25.22 0.38
CA LEU A 450 -4.49 24.36 0.11
C LEU A 450 -5.37 24.27 1.36
N PRO A 451 -6.69 24.43 1.25
CA PRO A 451 -7.61 24.29 2.37
C PRO A 451 -7.69 22.83 2.84
N MET A 452 -8.16 22.64 4.07
CA MET A 452 -8.64 21.33 4.50
C MET A 452 -9.86 20.91 3.69
N ALA A 453 -10.08 19.61 3.54
CA ALA A 453 -11.29 19.07 2.95
C ALA A 453 -12.51 19.43 3.82
N ASP A 454 -13.70 19.28 3.24
CA ASP A 454 -14.93 19.69 3.90
C ASP A 454 -15.06 19.04 5.30
N PRO A 455 -15.45 19.82 6.32
CA PRO A 455 -15.75 19.27 7.65
C PRO A 455 -16.97 18.36 7.58
N ILE A 456 -17.28 17.70 8.68
CA ILE A 456 -18.49 16.90 8.80
C ILE A 456 -19.71 17.76 8.46
N ALA A 457 -20.56 17.24 7.56
CA ALA A 457 -21.79 17.89 7.18
C ALA A 457 -22.63 18.20 8.42
N LYS A 458 -23.26 19.38 8.45
CA LYS A 458 -24.06 19.82 9.62
C LYS A 458 -25.10 18.78 10.03
N SER A 459 -25.71 18.10 9.07
CA SER A 459 -26.70 17.02 9.28
C SER A 459 -26.11 15.75 9.91
N GLU A 460 -24.80 15.52 9.81
CA GLU A 460 -24.10 14.36 10.35
C GLU A 460 -23.44 14.67 11.70
N LYS A 461 -23.36 15.94 12.11
CA LYS A 461 -22.60 16.38 13.30
C LYS A 461 -23.04 15.67 14.59
N GLN A 462 -24.34 15.54 14.84
CA GLN A 462 -24.83 14.86 16.05
C GLN A 462 -24.41 13.39 16.07
N ARG A 463 -24.56 12.67 14.95
CA ARG A 463 -24.17 11.27 14.84
C ARG A 463 -22.65 11.09 14.98
N PHE A 464 -21.88 12.02 14.41
CA PHE A 464 -20.44 12.05 14.62
C PHE A 464 -20.10 12.15 16.11
N MET A 465 -20.65 13.12 16.84
CA MET A 465 -20.37 13.29 18.27
C MET A 465 -20.73 12.04 19.09
N GLN A 466 -21.88 11.42 18.80
CA GLN A 466 -22.31 10.18 19.46
C GLN A 466 -21.33 9.02 19.24
N GLN A 467 -20.66 8.96 18.09
CA GLN A 467 -19.68 7.91 17.78
C GLN A 467 -18.26 8.25 18.20
N SER A 468 -17.88 9.53 18.17
CA SER A 468 -16.51 9.98 18.43
C SER A 468 -16.21 10.15 19.91
N GLN A 469 -17.17 10.65 20.70
CA GLN A 469 -16.98 10.89 22.13
C GLN A 469 -16.56 9.62 22.91
N PRO A 470 -17.20 8.46 22.73
CA PRO A 470 -16.77 7.23 23.41
C PRO A 470 -15.35 6.80 23.04
N LEU A 471 -14.94 7.00 21.78
CA LEU A 471 -13.59 6.65 21.32
C LEU A 471 -12.53 7.56 21.94
N MET A 472 -12.84 8.85 22.11
CA MET A 472 -11.95 9.80 22.77
C MET A 472 -11.87 9.55 24.27
N ALA A 473 -13.02 9.36 24.94
CA ALA A 473 -13.07 9.05 26.37
C ALA A 473 -12.31 7.76 26.70
N ARG A 474 -12.44 6.72 25.85
CA ARG A 474 -11.67 5.49 25.99
C ARG A 474 -10.18 5.74 25.91
N MET A 475 -9.73 6.54 24.94
CA MET A 475 -8.30 6.87 24.80
C MET A 475 -7.74 7.53 26.06
N ASP A 476 -8.49 8.47 26.66
CA ASP A 476 -8.08 9.15 27.89
C ASP A 476 -7.98 8.17 29.08
N GLN A 477 -8.96 7.27 29.22
CA GLN A 477 -8.98 6.23 30.26
C GLN A 477 -7.83 5.23 30.12
N GLU A 478 -7.60 4.72 28.92
CA GLU A 478 -6.56 3.72 28.63
C GLU A 478 -5.15 4.32 28.80
N LYS A 479 -4.97 5.59 28.44
CA LYS A 479 -3.73 6.33 28.67
C LYS A 479 -3.42 6.46 30.16
N ALA A 480 -4.41 6.87 30.96
CA ALA A 480 -4.23 6.97 32.41
C ALA A 480 -3.85 5.62 33.04
N THR A 481 -4.47 4.53 32.58
CA THR A 481 -4.21 3.16 33.05
C THR A 481 -2.81 2.68 32.67
N THR A 482 -2.38 2.94 31.43
CA THR A 482 -1.03 2.60 30.93
C THR A 482 0.06 3.37 31.68
N LEU A 483 -0.16 4.67 31.93
CA LEU A 483 0.79 5.49 32.69
C LEU A 483 0.88 5.09 34.17
N ALA A 484 -0.21 4.61 34.76
CA ALA A 484 -0.22 4.12 36.14
C ALA A 484 0.48 2.76 36.28
N SER A 485 0.33 1.87 35.29
CA SER A 485 0.99 0.55 35.30
C SER A 485 2.50 0.65 35.06
N ASN A 486 2.97 1.56 34.20
CA ASN A 486 4.40 1.77 33.95
C ASN A 486 5.17 2.48 35.09
N LYS A 487 4.46 2.96 36.14
CA LYS A 487 5.05 3.59 37.33
C LYS A 487 5.23 2.62 38.51
N ARG A 488 4.73 1.40 38.40
CA ARG A 488 5.01 0.30 39.33
C ARG A 488 6.18 -0.51 38.80
#